data_AF-A0A8R7P7F0-F1
#
_entry.id   AF-A0A8R7P7F0-F1
#
_cell.length_a   1.000
_cell.length_b   1.000
_cell.length_c   1.000
_cell.angle_alpha   90.00
_cell.angle_beta   90.00
_cell.angle_gamma   90.00
#
_symmetry.space_group_name_H-M   'P 1'
#
loop_
_entity.id
_entity.type
_entity.pdbx_description
1 polymer ?
#
loop_
_entity_poly.entity_id
_entity_poly.type
_entity_poly.pdbx_seq_one_letter_code
_entity_poly.pdbx_strand_id
1 'polypeptide(L)'
;MYSPGGEDDGLYGEHGCEQDEPVSVTSRLSVKQVVTVVQSFGEYKRWLVSEIGFGGMLKLPLIAKIDLKLSLWVMRKVEVVSRMIVIDKDRKLLFTPEDFHKVFGVLCGNRDVRGRDGDISIRSVEFIKDIIGMNRSAAHSLKATEIFLYRDINESSTKMEKDCFQIAFIIFVLGYVIAPSTKHDYMTIDFWGAVANPELIGQFNWCQYAMDKLMGAVIKLKHDDEERAATINLFGCHFFFQVRQFTFSVISFCKVVCSTSIHSVCVIVFSYYSCCLSWTDIPSG
;
A
#
# COMPACT_ATOMS: atom_id res chain seq x y z
N MET A 1 -26.83 51.08 63.82
CA MET A 1 -27.61 49.91 63.37
C MET A 1 -27.11 49.53 62.00
N TYR A 2 -26.32 48.47 61.88
CA TYR A 2 -26.18 47.68 60.65
C TYR A 2 -25.61 46.33 61.08
N SER A 3 -26.41 45.28 60.89
CA SER A 3 -25.96 43.89 60.96
C SER A 3 -25.70 43.38 59.53
N PRO A 4 -24.86 42.33 59.37
CA PRO A 4 -24.33 41.85 58.10
C PRO A 4 -24.99 40.53 57.65
N GLY A 5 -24.66 40.09 56.42
CA GLY A 5 -24.81 38.69 56.00
C GLY A 5 -25.41 38.51 54.61
N GLY A 6 -24.68 37.82 53.73
CA GLY A 6 -25.15 37.41 52.41
C GLY A 6 -24.00 37.01 51.48
N GLU A 7 -23.31 35.92 51.82
CA GLU A 7 -22.63 35.06 50.85
C GLU A 7 -23.72 34.43 49.95
N ASP A 8 -23.51 34.42 48.63
CA ASP A 8 -24.07 33.38 47.79
C ASP A 8 -23.12 33.06 46.63
N ASP A 9 -22.78 31.79 46.60
CA ASP A 9 -21.78 31.12 45.79
C ASP A 9 -22.49 30.45 44.62
N GLY A 10 -21.97 30.55 43.39
CA GLY A 10 -22.62 29.85 42.29
C GLY A 10 -22.02 30.02 40.90
N LEU A 11 -20.69 30.09 40.77
CA LEU A 11 -20.06 29.88 39.46
C LEU A 11 -20.04 28.37 39.16
N TYR A 12 -21.13 27.88 38.55
CA TYR A 12 -21.11 26.63 37.80
C TYR A 12 -20.32 26.87 36.51
N GLY A 13 -18.99 26.75 36.60
CA GLY A 13 -18.14 26.61 35.43
C GLY A 13 -18.40 25.24 34.81
N GLU A 14 -19.27 25.19 33.80
CA GLU A 14 -19.39 24.06 32.90
C GLU A 14 -17.99 23.74 32.33
N HIS A 15 -17.37 22.70 32.87
CA HIS A 15 -16.28 22.01 32.19
C HIS A 15 -16.92 21.28 31.02
N GLY A 16 -17.10 22.00 29.91
CA GLY A 16 -17.35 21.39 28.62
C GLY A 16 -16.24 20.37 28.38
N CYS A 17 -16.57 19.09 28.47
CA CYS A 17 -15.76 18.06 27.84
C CYS A 17 -15.68 18.47 26.38
N GLU A 18 -14.51 18.94 25.93
CA GLU A 18 -14.21 19.04 24.50
C GLU A 18 -14.49 17.64 23.93
N GLN A 19 -15.67 17.49 23.33
CA GLN A 19 -15.97 16.34 22.50
C GLN A 19 -15.11 16.58 21.27
N ASP A 20 -13.91 15.98 21.25
CA ASP A 20 -13.11 15.89 20.04
C ASP A 20 -14.04 15.38 18.93
N GLU A 21 -14.36 16.27 17.98
CA GLU A 21 -15.16 15.86 16.84
C GLU A 21 -14.49 14.66 16.17
N PRO A 22 -15.24 13.63 15.77
CA PRO A 22 -14.67 12.43 15.21
C PRO A 22 -13.90 12.78 13.93
N VAL A 23 -12.58 12.64 13.97
CA VAL A 23 -11.69 12.91 12.84
C VAL A 23 -12.13 12.09 11.62
N SER A 24 -12.36 12.78 10.50
CA SER A 24 -12.68 12.13 9.22
C SER A 24 -11.43 11.46 8.65
N VAL A 25 -11.54 10.20 8.22
CA VAL A 25 -10.39 9.43 7.69
C VAL A 25 -10.71 8.94 6.29
N THR A 26 -9.81 9.23 5.34
CA THR A 26 -9.95 8.77 3.96
C THR A 26 -8.69 8.05 3.48
N SER A 27 -8.82 7.25 2.43
CA SER A 27 -7.70 6.63 1.73
C SER A 27 -8.05 6.39 0.27
N ARG A 28 -7.04 6.48 -0.59
CA ARG A 28 -7.13 6.14 -2.02
C ARG A 28 -6.66 4.72 -2.33
N LEU A 29 -6.14 4.00 -1.33
CA LEU A 29 -5.71 2.63 -1.49
C LEU A 29 -6.90 1.76 -1.93
N SER A 30 -6.75 0.99 -3.01
CA SER A 30 -7.79 0.10 -3.52
C SER A 30 -7.26 -1.21 -4.05
N VAL A 31 -7.27 -2.24 -3.19
CA VAL A 31 -6.98 -3.64 -3.61
C VAL A 31 -8.05 -4.13 -4.60
N LYS A 32 -9.32 -3.77 -4.37
CA LYS A 32 -10.44 -4.12 -5.26
C LYS A 32 -10.17 -3.72 -6.72
N GLN A 33 -9.73 -2.48 -6.96
CA GLN A 33 -9.48 -2.02 -8.34
C GLN A 33 -8.37 -2.84 -9.03
N VAL A 34 -7.29 -3.16 -8.31
CA VAL A 34 -6.22 -4.00 -8.83
C VAL A 34 -6.72 -5.40 -9.17
N VAL A 35 -7.42 -6.05 -8.23
CA VAL A 35 -7.94 -7.41 -8.40
C VAL A 35 -8.92 -7.49 -9.56
N THR A 36 -9.83 -6.51 -9.71
CA THR A 36 -10.79 -6.47 -10.82
C THR A 36 -10.10 -6.44 -12.19
N VAL A 37 -9.05 -5.63 -12.36
CA VAL A 37 -8.30 -5.58 -13.62
C VAL A 37 -7.54 -6.90 -13.84
N VAL A 38 -6.81 -7.38 -12.83
CA VAL A 38 -6.03 -8.62 -12.91
C VAL A 38 -6.90 -9.83 -13.24
N GLN A 39 -8.13 -9.90 -12.75
CA GLN A 39 -9.07 -10.99 -13.06
C GLN A 39 -9.42 -11.07 -14.55
N SER A 40 -9.32 -9.96 -15.29
CA SER A 40 -9.53 -9.93 -16.74
C SER A 40 -8.33 -10.42 -17.56
N PHE A 41 -7.18 -10.64 -16.93
CA PHE A 41 -5.96 -11.03 -17.65
C PHE A 41 -5.98 -12.49 -18.06
N GLY A 42 -5.76 -12.73 -19.36
CA GLY A 42 -5.39 -14.04 -19.90
C GLY A 42 -3.97 -14.45 -19.50
N GLU A 43 -3.59 -15.68 -19.87
CA GLU A 43 -2.31 -16.29 -19.48
C GLU A 43 -1.10 -15.45 -19.93
N TYR A 44 -1.10 -14.95 -21.16
CA TYR A 44 0.02 -14.17 -21.68
C TYR A 44 0.29 -12.89 -20.89
N LYS A 45 -0.75 -12.14 -20.53
CA LYS A 45 -0.64 -10.95 -19.68
C LYS A 45 -0.13 -11.28 -18.28
N ARG A 46 -0.58 -12.41 -17.72
CA ARG A 46 -0.12 -12.90 -16.40
C ARG A 46 1.36 -13.30 -16.45
N TRP A 47 1.79 -13.92 -17.55
CA TRP A 47 3.20 -14.21 -17.79
C TRP A 47 4.03 -12.92 -17.85
N LEU A 48 3.63 -11.91 -18.65
CA LEU A 48 4.32 -10.61 -18.71
C LEU A 48 4.50 -9.94 -17.34
N VAL A 49 3.49 -10.01 -16.47
CA VAL A 49 3.56 -9.49 -15.10
C VAL A 49 4.52 -10.30 -14.21
N SER A 50 4.57 -11.62 -14.42
CA SER A 50 5.44 -12.51 -13.64
C SER A 50 6.90 -12.34 -14.02
N GLU A 51 7.20 -12.14 -15.31
CA GLU A 51 8.56 -11.92 -15.84
C GLU A 51 9.25 -10.70 -15.21
N ILE A 52 8.50 -9.63 -14.94
CA ILE A 52 9.04 -8.42 -14.27
C ILE A 52 9.09 -8.56 -12.75
N GLY A 53 8.73 -9.72 -12.21
CA GLY A 53 8.77 -10.00 -10.77
C GLY A 53 7.59 -9.43 -9.97
N PHE A 54 6.48 -9.12 -10.62
CA PHE A 54 5.26 -8.64 -9.97
C PHE A 54 4.15 -9.70 -9.94
N GLY A 55 4.49 -10.97 -10.16
CA GLY A 55 3.54 -12.09 -10.12
C GLY A 55 2.71 -12.14 -8.82
N GLY A 56 3.27 -11.69 -7.69
CA GLY A 56 2.55 -11.61 -6.41
C GLY A 56 1.26 -10.80 -6.48
N MET A 57 1.26 -9.74 -7.28
CA MET A 57 0.08 -8.88 -7.49
C MET A 57 -1.07 -9.61 -8.18
N LEU A 58 -0.77 -10.67 -8.94
CA LEU A 58 -1.79 -11.47 -9.61
C LEU A 58 -2.60 -12.34 -8.63
N LYS A 59 -2.10 -12.53 -7.40
CA LYS A 59 -2.67 -13.41 -6.38
C LYS A 59 -3.28 -12.63 -5.20
N LEU A 60 -3.44 -11.32 -5.33
CA LEU A 60 -4.06 -10.51 -4.29
C LEU A 60 -5.51 -10.97 -4.02
N PRO A 61 -5.92 -11.11 -2.75
CA PRO A 61 -7.29 -11.44 -2.41
C PRO A 61 -8.23 -10.27 -2.74
N LEU A 62 -9.45 -10.59 -3.17
CA LEU A 62 -10.48 -9.58 -3.38
C LEU A 62 -10.93 -9.01 -2.02
N ILE A 63 -10.42 -7.82 -1.68
CA ILE A 63 -10.79 -7.10 -0.46
C ILE A 63 -11.64 -5.89 -0.83
N ALA A 64 -12.93 -5.98 -0.53
CA ALA A 64 -13.91 -4.95 -0.90
C ALA A 64 -13.78 -3.67 -0.06
N LYS A 65 -13.37 -3.79 1.21
CA LYS A 65 -13.24 -2.65 2.13
C LYS A 65 -12.03 -2.83 3.04
N ILE A 66 -11.27 -1.74 3.18
CA ILE A 66 -10.09 -1.66 4.05
C ILE A 66 -10.50 -0.97 5.34
N ASP A 67 -10.04 -1.49 6.49
CA ASP A 67 -10.35 -0.88 7.79
C ASP A 67 -9.46 0.35 8.04
N LEU A 68 -9.99 1.54 7.73
CA LEU A 68 -9.24 2.79 7.91
C LEU A 68 -9.03 3.13 9.39
N LYS A 69 -9.92 2.70 10.30
CA LYS A 69 -9.75 2.93 11.74
C LYS A 69 -8.60 2.10 12.28
N LEU A 70 -8.53 0.82 11.89
CA LEU A 70 -7.40 -0.04 12.23
C LEU A 70 -6.10 0.49 11.64
N SER A 71 -6.12 0.93 10.37
CA SER A 71 -4.95 1.52 9.71
C SER A 71 -4.44 2.73 10.48
N LEU A 72 -5.32 3.68 10.79
CA LEU A 72 -5.02 4.86 11.58
C LEU A 72 -4.43 4.48 12.93
N TRP A 73 -5.08 3.55 13.65
CA TRP A 73 -4.63 3.09 14.96
C TRP A 73 -3.23 2.49 14.91
N VAL A 74 -2.95 1.58 13.96
CA VAL A 74 -1.62 0.97 13.84
C VAL A 74 -0.57 2.02 13.46
N MET A 75 -0.87 2.89 12.49
CA MET A 75 0.07 3.91 12.04
C MET A 75 0.46 4.89 13.16
N ARG A 76 -0.47 5.25 14.06
CA ARG A 76 -0.17 6.04 15.27
C ARG A 76 0.80 5.35 16.22
N LYS A 77 0.82 4.02 16.22
CA LYS A 77 1.73 3.19 17.03
C LYS A 77 3.07 2.91 16.36
N VAL A 78 3.29 3.36 15.11
CA VAL A 78 4.56 3.13 14.42
C VAL A 78 5.63 4.11 14.90
N GLU A 79 6.78 3.58 15.29
CA GLU A 79 8.02 4.32 15.44
C GLU A 79 8.80 4.29 14.10
N VAL A 80 9.01 5.46 13.51
CA VAL A 80 9.48 5.58 12.12
C VAL A 80 10.93 5.17 11.97
N VAL A 81 11.81 5.65 12.86
CA VAL A 81 13.26 5.43 12.77
C VAL A 81 13.59 3.95 12.92
N SER A 82 13.00 3.29 13.92
CA SER A 82 13.25 1.88 14.20
C SER A 82 12.34 0.92 13.41
N ARG A 83 11.36 1.44 12.66
CA ARG A 83 10.39 0.66 11.87
C ARG A 83 9.68 -0.41 12.69
N MET A 84 9.14 0.02 13.83
CA MET A 84 8.44 -0.86 14.78
C MET A 84 7.02 -0.38 15.03
N ILE A 85 6.08 -1.31 15.15
CA ILE A 85 4.77 -1.03 15.75
C ILE A 85 4.91 -1.25 17.26
N VAL A 86 4.73 -0.19 18.04
CA VAL A 86 4.82 -0.20 19.51
C VAL A 86 3.41 -0.26 20.09
N ILE A 87 2.94 -1.46 20.44
CA ILE A 87 1.59 -1.64 21.01
C ILE A 87 1.61 -1.17 22.47
N ASP A 88 2.62 -1.61 23.23
CA ASP A 88 2.94 -1.16 24.59
C ASP A 88 4.45 -1.37 24.87
N LYS A 89 4.85 -1.30 26.15
CA LYS A 89 6.25 -1.39 26.58
C LYS A 89 6.93 -2.71 26.17
N ASP A 90 6.19 -3.81 26.18
CA ASP A 90 6.71 -5.17 26.01
C ASP A 90 6.36 -5.76 24.63
N ARG A 91 5.31 -5.25 23.99
CA ARG A 91 4.85 -5.71 22.68
C ARG A 91 5.28 -4.75 21.57
N LYS A 92 6.37 -5.11 20.89
CA LYS A 92 6.92 -4.39 19.74
C LYS A 92 7.05 -5.32 18.53
N LEU A 93 6.63 -4.85 17.37
CA LEU A 93 6.69 -5.61 16.11
C LEU A 93 7.57 -4.87 15.11
N LEU A 94 8.80 -5.34 14.92
CA LEU A 94 9.68 -4.89 13.83
C LEU A 94 9.11 -5.32 12.49
N PHE A 95 9.25 -4.47 11.48
CA PHE A 95 9.00 -4.82 10.09
C PHE A 95 10.13 -4.35 9.17
N THR A 96 10.39 -5.14 8.14
CA THR A 96 11.52 -4.99 7.22
C THR A 96 11.03 -4.94 5.76
N PRO A 97 11.84 -4.43 4.81
CA PRO A 97 11.47 -4.45 3.39
C PRO A 97 11.09 -5.86 2.91
N GLU A 98 11.77 -6.90 3.39
CA GLU A 98 11.51 -8.30 3.05
C GLU A 98 10.10 -8.74 3.44
N ASP A 99 9.49 -8.11 4.45
CA ASP A 99 8.10 -8.40 4.79
C ASP A 99 7.11 -7.87 3.74
N PHE A 100 7.47 -6.81 2.98
CA PHE A 100 6.68 -6.41 1.82
C PHE A 100 6.75 -7.46 0.70
N HIS A 101 7.92 -8.08 0.49
CA HIS A 101 8.03 -9.21 -0.44
C HIS A 101 7.11 -10.36 -0.03
N LYS A 102 7.11 -10.73 1.26
CA LYS A 102 6.24 -11.82 1.76
C LYS A 102 4.75 -11.51 1.59
N VAL A 103 4.34 -10.26 1.78
CA VAL A 103 2.93 -9.85 1.72
C VAL A 103 2.45 -9.64 0.28
N PHE A 104 3.28 -9.06 -0.58
CA PHE A 104 2.86 -8.59 -1.91
C PHE A 104 3.54 -9.30 -3.08
N GLY A 105 4.60 -10.08 -2.83
CA GLY A 105 5.43 -10.71 -3.85
C GLY A 105 6.11 -9.70 -4.79
N VAL A 106 6.45 -8.50 -4.28
CA VAL A 106 7.27 -7.51 -5.00
C VAL A 106 8.74 -7.71 -4.69
N LEU A 107 9.62 -7.35 -5.62
CA LEU A 107 11.05 -7.67 -5.50
C LEU A 107 11.83 -6.72 -4.58
N CYS A 108 12.77 -7.32 -3.84
CA CYS A 108 13.77 -6.61 -3.06
C CYS A 108 15.09 -6.63 -3.85
N GLY A 109 15.12 -5.93 -4.98
CA GLY A 109 16.30 -5.84 -5.84
C GLY A 109 17.46 -5.05 -5.22
N ASN A 110 18.58 -5.01 -5.94
CA ASN A 110 19.82 -4.33 -5.51
C ASN A 110 19.93 -2.89 -6.02
N ARG A 111 19.07 -2.45 -6.93
CA ARG A 111 19.02 -1.07 -7.43
C ARG A 111 18.02 -0.24 -6.63
N ASP A 112 18.39 1.00 -6.31
CA ASP A 112 17.47 1.96 -5.71
C ASP A 112 16.52 2.52 -6.78
N VAL A 113 15.21 2.43 -6.55
CA VAL A 113 14.14 2.97 -7.40
C VAL A 113 14.32 4.48 -7.64
N ARG A 114 14.83 5.21 -6.64
CA ARG A 114 15.05 6.66 -6.68
C ARG A 114 16.53 7.02 -6.84
N GLY A 115 17.37 6.03 -7.10
CA GLY A 115 18.81 6.20 -7.27
C GLY A 115 19.19 6.66 -8.68
N ARG A 116 20.49 6.73 -8.95
CA ARG A 116 21.04 7.13 -10.27
C ARG A 116 20.54 6.26 -11.41
N ASP A 117 20.35 4.97 -11.16
CA ASP A 117 19.84 4.01 -12.15
C ASP A 117 18.34 4.22 -12.45
N GLY A 118 17.65 5.06 -11.66
CA GLY A 118 16.26 5.48 -11.85
C GLY A 118 16.13 6.88 -12.46
N ASP A 119 17.20 7.46 -12.99
CA ASP A 119 17.14 8.75 -13.68
C ASP A 119 16.62 8.60 -15.12
N ILE A 120 15.78 9.55 -15.55
CA ILE A 120 15.12 9.53 -16.85
C ILE A 120 14.87 10.95 -17.34
N SER A 121 15.08 11.17 -18.64
CA SER A 121 14.80 12.48 -19.24
C SER A 121 13.30 12.79 -19.23
N ILE A 122 12.95 14.07 -19.02
CA ILE A 122 11.55 14.54 -19.06
C ILE A 122 10.87 14.15 -20.39
N ARG A 123 11.60 14.23 -21.51
CA ARG A 123 11.09 13.83 -22.84
C ARG A 123 10.71 12.35 -22.89
N SER A 124 11.51 11.48 -22.28
CA SER A 124 11.21 10.05 -22.20
C SER A 124 9.98 9.79 -21.34
N VAL A 125 9.81 10.53 -20.23
CA VAL A 125 8.61 10.46 -19.39
C VAL A 125 7.37 10.90 -20.18
N GLU A 126 7.45 12.01 -20.91
CA GLU A 126 6.35 12.51 -21.76
C GLU A 126 5.98 11.51 -22.86
N PHE A 127 6.97 10.88 -23.49
CA PHE A 127 6.76 9.83 -24.49
C PHE A 127 6.00 8.63 -23.93
N ILE A 128 6.43 8.10 -22.77
CA ILE A 128 5.73 6.98 -22.12
C ILE A 128 4.30 7.38 -21.74
N LYS A 129 4.12 8.59 -21.18
CA LYS A 129 2.79 9.13 -20.85
C LYS A 129 1.88 9.23 -22.07
N ASP A 130 2.42 9.64 -23.22
CA ASP A 130 1.67 9.75 -24.46
C ASP A 130 1.17 8.38 -24.95
N ILE A 131 2.06 7.37 -24.99
CA ILE A 131 1.72 6.01 -25.41
C ILE A 131 0.65 5.39 -24.52
N ILE A 132 0.77 5.56 -23.19
CA ILE A 132 -0.18 5.01 -22.22
C ILE A 132 -1.49 5.83 -22.18
N GLY A 133 -1.47 7.06 -22.69
CA GLY A 133 -2.63 7.98 -22.68
C GLY A 133 -2.80 8.76 -21.37
N MET A 134 -1.73 8.92 -20.60
CA MET A 134 -1.69 9.66 -19.33
C MET A 134 -1.55 11.19 -19.50
N ASN A 135 -1.46 11.69 -20.74
CA ASN A 135 -1.23 13.11 -21.09
C ASN A 135 -2.46 14.03 -20.88
N ARG A 136 -3.67 13.48 -20.67
CA ARG A 136 -4.92 14.27 -20.67
C ARG A 136 -5.13 15.10 -19.39
N SER A 137 -4.91 14.50 -18.23
CA SER A 137 -5.04 15.16 -16.93
C SER A 137 -4.47 14.28 -15.83
N ALA A 138 -3.78 14.91 -14.87
CA ALA A 138 -3.26 14.25 -13.67
C ALA A 138 -4.36 13.47 -12.94
N ALA A 139 -5.58 14.03 -12.84
CA ALA A 139 -6.78 13.42 -12.26
C ALA A 139 -7.12 12.02 -12.82
N HIS A 140 -6.77 11.76 -14.08
CA HIS A 140 -7.16 10.56 -14.82
C HIS A 140 -5.99 9.64 -15.18
N SER A 141 -4.78 9.92 -14.73
CA SER A 141 -3.58 9.13 -15.05
C SER A 141 -3.70 7.64 -14.70
N LEU A 142 -4.16 7.29 -13.50
CA LEU A 142 -4.42 5.88 -13.14
C LEU A 142 -5.60 5.26 -13.90
N LYS A 143 -6.59 6.07 -14.28
CA LYS A 143 -7.68 5.59 -15.12
C LYS A 143 -7.19 5.29 -16.54
N ALA A 144 -6.26 6.09 -17.06
CA ALA A 144 -5.61 5.85 -18.35
C ALA A 144 -4.79 4.55 -18.30
N THR A 145 -4.01 4.32 -17.24
CA THR A 145 -3.30 3.04 -17.08
C THR A 145 -4.27 1.87 -16.98
N GLU A 146 -5.38 2.02 -16.24
CA GLU A 146 -6.43 1.00 -16.16
C GLU A 146 -7.00 0.65 -17.54
N ILE A 147 -7.37 1.66 -18.34
CA ILE A 147 -7.87 1.48 -19.71
C ILE A 147 -6.83 0.79 -20.58
N PHE A 148 -5.56 1.17 -20.47
CA PHE A 148 -4.47 0.55 -21.22
C PHE A 148 -4.36 -0.94 -20.91
N LEU A 149 -4.50 -1.34 -19.64
CA LEU A 149 -4.41 -2.73 -19.21
C LEU A 149 -5.52 -3.63 -19.78
N TYR A 150 -6.64 -3.07 -20.23
CA TYR A 150 -7.71 -3.81 -20.92
C TYR A 150 -7.44 -4.04 -22.42
N ARG A 151 -6.43 -3.41 -23.03
CA ARG A 151 -6.07 -3.66 -24.45
C ARG A 151 -5.71 -5.11 -24.68
N ASP A 152 -5.97 -5.63 -25.88
CA ASP A 152 -5.53 -6.98 -26.24
C ASP A 152 -4.00 -7.01 -26.39
N ILE A 153 -3.33 -7.77 -25.51
CA ILE A 153 -1.88 -7.94 -25.49
C ILE A 153 -1.62 -9.44 -25.48
N ASN A 154 -0.95 -9.92 -26.53
CA ASN A 154 -0.71 -11.33 -26.80
C ASN A 154 0.68 -11.53 -27.42
N GLU A 155 1.01 -12.77 -27.79
CA GLU A 155 2.31 -13.15 -28.33
C GLU A 155 2.68 -12.35 -29.60
N SER A 156 1.68 -12.01 -30.41
CA SER A 156 1.87 -11.26 -31.67
C SER A 156 2.04 -9.75 -31.48
N SER A 157 1.74 -9.22 -30.29
CA SER A 157 1.95 -7.80 -29.99
C SER A 157 3.42 -7.42 -30.12
N THR A 158 3.66 -6.16 -30.48
CA THR A 158 5.01 -5.61 -30.60
C THR A 158 5.71 -5.57 -29.24
N LYS A 159 7.05 -5.52 -29.25
CA LYS A 159 7.85 -5.34 -28.02
C LYS A 159 7.44 -4.08 -27.26
N MET A 160 7.22 -2.97 -27.98
CA MET A 160 6.78 -1.70 -27.39
C MET A 160 5.43 -1.81 -26.68
N GLU A 161 4.45 -2.52 -27.25
CA GLU A 161 3.15 -2.73 -26.60
C GLU A 161 3.26 -3.57 -25.32
N LYS A 162 4.08 -4.63 -25.35
CA LYS A 162 4.35 -5.49 -24.19
C LYS A 162 5.06 -4.72 -23.08
N ASP A 163 6.06 -3.92 -23.45
CA ASP A 163 6.80 -3.07 -22.53
C ASP A 163 5.89 -2.00 -21.90
N CYS A 164 5.06 -1.33 -22.70
CA CYS A 164 4.10 -0.36 -22.19
C CYS A 164 3.03 -0.99 -21.30
N PHE A 165 2.62 -2.24 -21.58
CA PHE A 165 1.72 -2.98 -20.71
C PHE A 165 2.36 -3.23 -19.33
N GLN A 166 3.62 -3.68 -19.29
CA GLN A 166 4.36 -3.89 -18.05
C GLN A 166 4.50 -2.58 -17.26
N ILE A 167 4.86 -1.48 -17.93
CA ILE A 167 4.97 -0.15 -17.31
C ILE A 167 3.62 0.32 -16.75
N ALA A 168 2.56 0.24 -17.55
CA ALA A 168 1.22 0.62 -17.13
C ALA A 168 0.76 -0.23 -15.92
N PHE A 169 1.11 -1.51 -15.89
CA PHE A 169 0.80 -2.39 -14.77
C PHE A 169 1.50 -1.96 -13.49
N ILE A 170 2.80 -1.66 -13.53
CA ILE A 170 3.55 -1.16 -12.36
C ILE A 170 2.96 0.14 -11.85
N ILE A 171 2.72 1.12 -12.72
CA ILE A 171 2.11 2.41 -12.35
C ILE A 171 0.76 2.19 -11.67
N PHE A 172 -0.05 1.29 -12.22
CA PHE A 172 -1.38 0.98 -11.71
C PHE A 172 -1.33 0.34 -10.31
N VAL A 173 -0.51 -0.69 -10.09
CA VAL A 173 -0.42 -1.35 -8.77
C VAL A 173 0.28 -0.47 -7.73
N LEU A 174 1.28 0.32 -8.13
CA LEU A 174 1.91 1.29 -7.24
C LEU A 174 0.93 2.39 -6.83
N GLY A 175 0.17 2.92 -7.78
CA GLY A 175 -0.80 3.98 -7.53
C GLY A 175 -1.99 3.57 -6.67
N TYR A 176 -2.41 2.31 -6.71
CA TYR A 176 -3.55 1.83 -5.93
C TYR A 176 -3.20 1.07 -4.66
N VAL A 177 -2.06 0.39 -4.57
CA VAL A 177 -1.78 -0.52 -3.45
C VAL A 177 -0.47 -0.18 -2.74
N ILE A 178 0.65 -0.09 -3.45
CA ILE A 178 1.97 -0.05 -2.82
C ILE A 178 2.38 1.36 -2.37
N ALA A 179 2.10 2.37 -3.19
CA ALA A 179 2.46 3.75 -2.92
C ALA A 179 1.32 4.71 -3.31
N PRO A 180 0.06 4.47 -2.88
CA PRO A 180 -1.03 5.40 -3.17
C PRO A 180 -0.68 6.77 -2.58
N SER A 181 -0.91 7.82 -3.36
CA SER A 181 -0.63 9.21 -2.96
C SER A 181 -1.90 9.96 -2.58
N THR A 182 -1.75 11.12 -1.94
CA THR A 182 -2.87 12.00 -1.55
C THR A 182 -3.39 12.87 -2.70
N LYS A 183 -2.59 13.11 -3.74
CA LYS A 183 -2.94 13.93 -4.90
C LYS A 183 -3.03 13.09 -6.16
N HIS A 184 -3.88 13.49 -7.11
CA HIS A 184 -3.84 12.93 -8.46
C HIS A 184 -2.59 13.33 -9.26
N ASP A 185 -1.55 13.86 -8.61
CA ASP A 185 -0.38 14.41 -9.29
C ASP A 185 0.64 13.31 -9.62
N TYR A 186 0.21 12.35 -10.43
CA TYR A 186 1.08 11.33 -11.03
C TYR A 186 1.99 11.93 -12.12
N MET A 187 2.00 13.26 -12.28
CA MET A 187 3.02 13.93 -13.09
C MET A 187 4.39 13.90 -12.41
N THR A 188 4.43 13.71 -11.08
CA THR A 188 5.63 13.67 -10.22
C THR A 188 5.98 12.27 -9.72
N ILE A 189 5.63 11.22 -10.48
CA ILE A 189 6.06 9.85 -10.20
C ILE A 189 7.59 9.81 -10.12
N ASP A 190 8.12 9.54 -8.93
CA ASP A 190 9.56 9.53 -8.62
C ASP A 190 10.23 8.18 -8.95
N PHE A 191 9.50 7.28 -9.61
CA PHE A 191 9.97 5.96 -10.05
C PHE A 191 9.97 5.79 -11.58
N TRP A 192 9.80 6.87 -12.34
CA TRP A 192 9.71 6.78 -13.81
C TRP A 192 10.94 6.12 -14.43
N GLY A 193 12.15 6.40 -13.96
CA GLY A 193 13.33 5.75 -14.54
C GLY A 193 13.43 4.27 -14.18
N ALA A 194 12.93 3.86 -13.00
CA ALA A 194 12.89 2.45 -12.62
C ALA A 194 11.93 1.61 -13.48
N VAL A 195 10.90 2.24 -14.08
CA VAL A 195 9.99 1.58 -15.02
C VAL A 195 10.34 1.83 -16.49
N ALA A 196 11.25 2.74 -16.79
CA ALA A 196 11.59 3.12 -18.16
C ALA A 196 12.11 1.97 -19.02
N ASN A 197 12.80 1.01 -18.38
CA ASN A 197 13.25 -0.22 -19.02
C ASN A 197 12.65 -1.43 -18.30
N PRO A 198 11.66 -2.11 -18.89
CA PRO A 198 11.03 -3.28 -18.29
C PRO A 198 11.97 -4.43 -17.93
N GLU A 199 13.08 -4.58 -18.65
CA GLU A 199 14.09 -5.62 -18.38
C GLU A 199 14.83 -5.39 -17.06
N LEU A 200 14.86 -4.15 -16.58
CA LEU A 200 15.49 -3.78 -15.32
C LEU A 200 14.52 -3.70 -14.15
N ILE A 201 13.20 -3.73 -14.38
CA ILE A 201 12.17 -3.60 -13.32
C ILE A 201 12.45 -4.60 -12.20
N GLY A 202 12.82 -5.85 -12.53
CA GLY A 202 13.09 -6.88 -11.54
C GLY A 202 14.36 -6.66 -10.69
N GLN A 203 15.23 -5.72 -11.07
CA GLN A 203 16.46 -5.43 -10.34
C GLN A 203 16.30 -4.31 -9.31
N PHE A 204 15.17 -3.60 -9.33
CA PHE A 204 14.91 -2.50 -8.40
C PHE A 204 14.31 -2.97 -7.06
N ASN A 205 14.64 -2.25 -5.99
CA ASN A 205 14.17 -2.51 -4.64
C ASN A 205 12.78 -1.89 -4.39
N TRP A 206 11.75 -2.52 -4.94
CA TRP A 206 10.37 -2.12 -4.75
C TRP A 206 9.90 -2.28 -3.30
N CYS A 207 10.46 -3.26 -2.58
CA CYS A 207 10.24 -3.45 -1.14
C CYS A 207 10.64 -2.21 -0.32
N GLN A 208 11.86 -1.73 -0.52
CA GLN A 208 12.38 -0.56 0.19
C GLN A 208 11.62 0.70 -0.22
N TYR A 209 11.33 0.86 -1.51
CA TYR A 209 10.50 1.97 -1.99
C TYR A 209 9.11 2.00 -1.33
N ALA A 210 8.42 0.85 -1.24
CA ALA A 210 7.12 0.73 -0.58
C ALA A 210 7.20 1.10 0.91
N MET A 211 8.24 0.61 1.59
CA MET A 211 8.51 0.90 2.99
C MET A 211 8.74 2.40 3.21
N ASP A 212 9.54 3.04 2.39
CA ASP A 212 9.84 4.48 2.51
C ASP A 212 8.58 5.32 2.34
N LYS A 213 7.72 4.97 1.37
CA LYS A 213 6.43 5.64 1.18
C LYS A 213 5.49 5.44 2.38
N LEU A 214 5.47 4.24 2.97
CA LEU A 214 4.69 3.99 4.19
C LEU A 214 5.23 4.79 5.37
N MET A 215 6.55 4.92 5.53
CA MET A 215 7.15 5.73 6.59
C MET A 215 6.86 7.22 6.40
N GLY A 216 6.93 7.73 5.17
CA GLY A 216 6.49 9.08 4.85
C GLY A 216 5.01 9.33 5.20
N ALA A 217 4.15 8.32 4.99
CA ALA A 217 2.75 8.39 5.40
C ALA A 217 2.55 8.44 6.91
N VAL A 218 3.32 7.66 7.67
CA VAL A 218 3.29 7.71 9.14
C VAL A 218 3.76 9.07 9.66
N ILE A 219 4.84 9.63 9.09
CA ILE A 219 5.33 10.97 9.48
C ILE A 219 4.23 12.02 9.27
N LYS A 220 3.62 12.03 8.07
CA LYS A 220 2.58 13.00 7.75
C LYS A 220 1.35 12.85 8.64
N LEU A 221 0.93 11.62 8.93
CA LEU A 221 -0.17 11.36 9.86
C LEU A 221 0.11 11.92 11.25
N LYS A 222 1.33 11.75 11.78
CA LYS A 222 1.69 12.29 13.10
C LYS A 222 1.65 13.81 13.12
N HIS A 223 2.13 14.45 12.05
CA HIS A 223 1.98 15.89 11.88
C HIS A 223 0.50 16.31 11.78
N ASP A 224 -0.36 15.56 11.10
CA ASP A 224 -1.80 15.86 11.04
C ASP A 224 -2.48 15.72 12.41
N ASP A 225 -2.05 14.76 13.23
CA ASP A 225 -2.51 14.62 14.61
C ASP A 225 -2.06 15.80 15.49
N GLU A 226 -0.82 16.25 15.35
CA GLU A 226 -0.26 17.42 16.06
C GLU A 226 -1.02 18.71 15.71
N GLU A 227 -1.35 18.90 14.43
CA GLU A 227 -2.13 20.04 13.93
C GLU A 227 -3.64 19.90 14.16
N ARG A 228 -4.10 18.81 14.81
CA ARG A 228 -5.52 18.50 15.02
C ARG A 228 -6.35 18.60 13.73
N ALA A 229 -5.84 18.03 12.65
CA ALA A 229 -6.48 18.09 11.35
C ALA A 229 -7.88 17.46 11.38
N ALA A 230 -8.89 18.20 10.91
CA ALA A 230 -10.27 17.71 10.84
C ALA A 230 -10.44 16.49 9.90
N THR A 231 -9.52 16.32 8.94
CA THR A 231 -9.50 15.16 8.02
C THR A 231 -8.09 14.64 7.85
N ILE A 232 -7.91 13.33 8.10
CA ILE A 232 -6.66 12.61 7.88
C ILE A 232 -6.78 11.78 6.60
N ASN A 233 -5.88 12.02 5.65
CA ASN A 233 -5.80 11.25 4.42
C ASN A 233 -4.66 10.23 4.54
N LEU A 234 -5.00 8.95 4.68
CA LEU A 234 -4.03 7.87 4.70
C LEU A 234 -3.50 7.62 3.27
N PHE A 235 -2.19 7.62 3.14
CA PHE A 235 -1.46 7.29 1.91
C PHE A 235 -0.36 6.26 2.19
N GLY A 236 0.36 5.84 1.16
CA GLY A 236 1.24 4.67 1.26
C GLY A 236 0.48 3.37 1.54
N CYS A 237 1.19 2.24 1.57
CA CYS A 237 0.58 0.93 1.70
C CYS A 237 0.14 0.59 3.14
N HIS A 238 -0.81 1.33 3.73
CA HIS A 238 -1.30 1.02 5.08
C HIS A 238 -2.02 -0.34 5.17
N PHE A 239 -2.44 -0.91 4.03
CA PHE A 239 -2.95 -2.28 3.95
C PHE A 239 -1.93 -3.34 4.42
N PHE A 240 -0.63 -3.06 4.28
CA PHE A 240 0.46 -3.90 4.83
C PHE A 240 0.22 -4.26 6.30
N PHE A 241 -0.21 -3.28 7.11
CA PHE A 241 -0.44 -3.50 8.54
C PHE A 241 -1.65 -4.39 8.83
N GLN A 242 -2.67 -4.37 7.97
CA GLN A 242 -3.84 -5.24 8.16
C GLN A 242 -3.48 -6.69 7.84
N VAL A 243 -2.78 -6.92 6.74
CA VAL A 243 -2.34 -8.28 6.38
C VAL A 243 -1.41 -8.85 7.44
N ARG A 244 -0.42 -8.08 7.91
CA ARG A 244 0.55 -8.51 8.92
C ARG A 244 -0.09 -8.81 10.28
N GLN A 245 -1.09 -8.01 10.70
CA GLN A 245 -1.81 -8.27 11.95
C GLN A 245 -2.60 -9.59 11.87
N PHE A 246 -3.21 -9.89 10.72
CA PHE A 246 -3.79 -11.22 10.47
C PHE A 246 -2.72 -12.31 10.50
N THR A 247 -1.56 -12.11 9.88
CA THR A 247 -0.45 -13.09 9.92
C THR A 247 0.03 -13.39 11.35
N PHE A 248 0.24 -12.37 12.18
CA PHE A 248 0.74 -12.54 13.56
C PHE A 248 -0.33 -13.14 14.49
N SER A 249 -1.59 -12.69 14.34
CA SER A 249 -2.72 -13.23 15.09
C SER A 249 -3.00 -14.68 14.69
N VAL A 250 -2.89 -15.03 13.41
CA VAL A 250 -2.99 -16.41 12.91
C VAL A 250 -1.80 -17.25 13.35
N ILE A 251 -0.56 -16.76 13.39
CA ILE A 251 0.57 -17.54 13.93
C ILE A 251 0.38 -17.82 15.42
N SER A 252 -0.04 -16.82 16.21
CA SER A 252 -0.42 -17.03 17.62
C SER A 252 -1.60 -17.98 17.75
N PHE A 253 -2.63 -17.85 16.91
CA PHE A 253 -3.81 -18.70 16.94
C PHE A 253 -3.54 -20.11 16.44
N CYS A 254 -2.69 -20.32 15.43
CA CYS A 254 -2.25 -21.63 14.95
C CYS A 254 -1.39 -22.34 16.00
N LYS A 255 -0.52 -21.62 16.73
CA LYS A 255 0.16 -22.18 17.91
C LYS A 255 -0.83 -22.65 18.98
N VAL A 256 -1.98 -21.98 19.11
CA VAL A 256 -3.05 -22.36 20.04
C VAL A 256 -3.97 -23.47 19.50
N VAL A 257 -4.32 -23.46 18.21
CA VAL A 257 -5.26 -24.40 17.56
C VAL A 257 -4.60 -25.71 17.15
N CYS A 258 -3.28 -25.76 16.98
CA CYS A 258 -2.58 -27.05 16.97
C CYS A 258 -2.79 -27.83 18.29
N SER A 259 -3.35 -27.20 19.32
CA SER A 259 -3.82 -27.84 20.56
C SER A 259 -5.33 -28.20 20.57
N THR A 260 -6.17 -27.65 19.69
CA THR A 260 -7.64 -27.85 19.74
C THR A 260 -8.30 -27.80 18.35
N SER A 261 -8.78 -28.97 17.90
CA SER A 261 -9.33 -29.25 16.57
C SER A 261 -10.61 -28.48 16.23
N ILE A 262 -10.53 -27.43 15.38
CA ILE A 262 -11.68 -26.79 14.71
C ILE A 262 -11.31 -26.38 13.27
N HIS A 263 -11.87 -27.08 12.27
CA HIS A 263 -11.41 -27.03 10.87
C HIS A 263 -11.97 -25.90 9.99
N SER A 264 -13.13 -25.30 10.30
CA SER A 264 -13.87 -24.56 9.26
C SER A 264 -13.44 -23.10 9.00
N VAL A 265 -12.76 -22.43 9.94
CA VAL A 265 -12.18 -21.08 9.72
C VAL A 265 -10.75 -21.16 9.15
N CYS A 266 -10.11 -22.33 9.26
CA CYS A 266 -8.78 -22.57 8.72
C CYS A 266 -8.74 -22.51 7.18
N VAL A 267 -9.79 -22.89 6.46
CA VAL A 267 -9.72 -23.18 5.00
C VAL A 267 -9.44 -21.94 4.12
N ILE A 268 -10.00 -20.78 4.46
CA ILE A 268 -9.75 -19.53 3.69
C ILE A 268 -8.33 -19.00 3.95
N VAL A 269 -7.85 -19.18 5.18
CA VAL A 269 -6.51 -18.76 5.62
C VAL A 269 -5.43 -19.75 5.15
N PHE A 270 -5.70 -21.06 5.17
CA PHE A 270 -4.83 -22.10 4.61
C PHE A 270 -4.67 -21.93 3.10
N SER A 271 -5.69 -21.43 2.38
CA SER A 271 -5.54 -21.10 0.95
C SER A 271 -4.59 -19.91 0.73
N TYR A 272 -4.58 -18.93 1.63
CA TYR A 272 -3.60 -17.83 1.63
C TYR A 272 -2.18 -18.36 1.92
N TYR A 273 -2.02 -19.26 2.91
CA TYR A 273 -0.72 -19.83 3.29
C TYR A 273 -0.18 -20.90 2.33
N SER A 274 -0.97 -21.83 1.81
CA SER A 274 -0.54 -22.77 0.76
C SER A 274 -0.19 -22.03 -0.55
N CYS A 275 -0.84 -20.89 -0.80
CA CYS A 275 -0.44 -20.02 -1.90
C CYS A 275 0.88 -19.29 -1.58
N CYS A 276 1.07 -18.75 -0.37
CA CYS A 276 2.32 -18.09 0.08
C CYS A 276 3.53 -19.05 0.21
N LEU A 277 3.34 -20.30 0.66
CA LEU A 277 4.37 -21.33 0.79
C LEU A 277 4.78 -21.92 -0.57
N SER A 278 3.90 -21.94 -1.58
CA SER A 278 4.29 -22.37 -2.93
C SER A 278 5.15 -21.35 -3.69
N TRP A 279 5.37 -20.14 -3.14
CA TRP A 279 6.34 -19.18 -3.70
C TRP A 279 7.79 -19.46 -3.29
N THR A 280 8.03 -20.24 -2.23
CA THR A 280 9.40 -20.58 -1.81
C THR A 280 10.01 -21.73 -2.62
N ASP A 281 9.23 -22.39 -3.48
CA ASP A 281 9.66 -23.54 -4.30
C ASP A 281 9.98 -23.17 -5.76
N ILE A 282 10.20 -21.89 -6.09
CA ILE A 282 10.77 -21.52 -7.39
C ILE A 282 12.29 -21.73 -7.31
N PRO A 283 12.86 -22.72 -8.02
CA PRO A 283 14.30 -22.90 -8.03
C PRO A 283 14.94 -21.65 -8.63
N SER A 284 15.99 -21.15 -7.98
CA SER A 284 16.86 -20.13 -8.54
C SER A 284 17.54 -20.72 -9.77
N GLY A 285 16.96 -20.48 -10.95
CA GLY A 285 17.59 -20.70 -12.26
C GLY A 285 18.35 -19.45 -12.68
#